data_AF-A0A1F4C367-F1
#
_entry.id   AF-A0A1F4C367-F1
#
_cell.length_a   1.000
_cell.length_b   1.000
_cell.length_c   1.000
_cell.angle_alpha   90.00
_cell.angle_beta   90.00
_cell.angle_gamma   90.00
#
_symmetry.space_group_name_H-M   'P 1'
#
loop_
_entity.id
_entity.type
_entity.pdbx_description
1 polymer ?
#
loop_
_entity_poly.entity_id
_entity_poly.type
_entity_poly.pdbx_seq_one_letter_code
_entity_poly.pdbx_strand_id
1 'polypeptide(L)'
;MRRLLALLPIGLLVACATTKPIEPIPQQGTVQRSVTWVMTDDPSRACDEALGKPLIGTRNACARLRGNDCTIYVRPPKHEDDRNAIFLLGHEALHCFAGRYHYAVN
;
A
#
# COMPACT_ATOMS: atom_id res chain seq x y z
N MET A 1 -38.93 23.21 -47.50
CA MET A 1 -39.19 23.34 -46.04
C MET A 1 -38.35 22.30 -45.30
N ARG A 2 -37.73 22.72 -44.19
CA ARG A 2 -37.08 21.92 -43.11
C ARG A 2 -35.89 21.02 -43.49
N ARG A 3 -34.67 21.57 -43.36
CA ARG A 3 -33.49 20.78 -42.95
C ARG A 3 -33.28 21.04 -41.47
N LEU A 4 -33.58 20.05 -40.62
CA LEU A 4 -33.23 20.09 -39.19
C LEU A 4 -31.71 19.90 -39.08
N LEU A 5 -30.98 20.92 -38.64
CA LEU A 5 -29.64 20.74 -38.10
C LEU A 5 -29.79 20.14 -36.69
N ALA A 6 -29.39 18.88 -36.55
CA ALA A 6 -29.22 18.24 -35.25
C ALA A 6 -27.96 18.81 -34.59
N LEU A 7 -28.13 19.62 -33.54
CA LEU A 7 -27.05 20.01 -32.63
C LEU A 7 -26.80 18.86 -31.65
N LEU A 8 -25.71 18.13 -31.85
CA LEU A 8 -25.16 17.20 -30.86
C LEU A 8 -24.51 18.00 -29.73
N PRO A 9 -24.91 17.84 -28.46
CA PRO A 9 -24.13 18.36 -27.35
C PRO A 9 -22.91 17.47 -27.16
N ILE A 10 -21.72 18.02 -27.41
CA ILE A 10 -20.44 17.40 -27.05
C ILE A 10 -20.33 17.47 -25.53
N GLY A 11 -20.76 16.41 -24.85
CA GLY A 11 -20.54 16.23 -23.43
C GLY A 11 -19.05 16.03 -23.15
N LEU A 12 -18.40 17.08 -22.66
CA LEU A 12 -17.07 16.99 -22.06
C LEU A 12 -17.16 16.10 -20.81
N LEU A 13 -16.86 14.81 -20.97
CA LEU A 13 -16.53 13.93 -19.86
C LEU A 13 -15.13 14.30 -19.39
N VAL A 14 -15.04 15.32 -18.53
CA VAL A 14 -13.86 15.54 -17.69
C VAL A 14 -13.86 14.43 -16.64
N ALA A 15 -13.37 13.25 -17.03
CA ALA A 15 -12.98 12.23 -16.09
C ALA A 15 -11.78 12.78 -15.31
N CYS A 16 -12.03 13.40 -14.16
CA CYS A 16 -10.99 13.62 -13.15
C CYS A 16 -10.54 12.24 -12.65
N ALA A 17 -9.65 11.60 -13.41
CA ALA A 17 -8.82 10.54 -12.90
C ALA A 17 -7.93 11.17 -11.83
N THR A 18 -8.36 11.06 -10.56
CA THR A 18 -7.53 11.40 -9.41
C THR A 18 -6.44 10.34 -9.33
N THR A 19 -5.40 10.47 -10.15
CA THR A 19 -4.15 9.75 -9.92
C THR A 19 -3.65 10.23 -8.56
N LYS A 20 -3.69 9.33 -7.56
CA LYS A 20 -3.10 9.65 -6.26
C LYS A 20 -1.63 9.99 -6.52
N PRO A 21 -1.11 11.11 -6.02
CA PRO A 21 0.29 11.43 -6.17
C PRO A 21 1.12 10.25 -5.69
N ILE A 22 2.00 9.75 -6.57
CA ILE A 22 3.04 8.80 -6.16
C ILE A 22 3.95 9.60 -5.23
N GLU A 23 3.95 9.27 -3.94
CA GLU A 23 4.87 9.89 -3.00
C GLU A 23 6.30 9.59 -3.46
N PRO A 24 7.18 10.61 -3.60
CA PRO A 24 8.53 10.38 -4.06
C PRO A 24 9.28 9.50 -3.05
N ILE A 25 10.08 8.57 -3.57
CA ILE A 25 11.03 7.80 -2.75
C ILE A 25 11.91 8.82 -2.01
N PRO A 26 12.06 8.73 -0.67
CA PRO A 26 12.85 9.68 0.07
C PRO A 26 14.28 9.75 -0.48
N GLN A 27 14.80 10.98 -0.60
CA GLN A 27 16.17 11.22 -1.03
C GLN A 27 17.15 10.48 -0.12
N GLN A 28 18.27 10.01 -0.68
CA GLN A 28 19.30 9.27 0.05
C GLN A 28 19.67 9.99 1.35
N GLY A 29 19.67 9.26 2.48
CA GLY A 29 19.96 9.83 3.80
C GLY A 29 19.58 8.88 4.94
N THR A 30 19.82 9.31 6.16
CA THR A 30 19.47 8.55 7.37
C THR A 30 18.03 8.84 7.76
N VAL A 31 17.19 7.80 7.80
CA VAL A 31 15.82 7.86 8.31
C VAL A 31 15.76 7.14 9.65
N GLN A 32 15.33 7.85 10.71
CA GLN A 32 15.03 7.23 12.00
C GLN A 32 13.53 6.95 12.09
N ARG A 33 13.15 5.77 12.59
CA ARG A 33 11.76 5.33 12.83
C ARG A 33 11.67 4.54 14.12
N SER A 34 10.54 4.65 14.80
CA SER A 34 10.15 3.70 15.83
C SER A 34 9.41 2.55 15.16
N VAL A 35 9.86 1.32 15.34
CA VAL A 35 9.28 0.14 14.68
C VAL A 35 8.73 -0.82 15.72
N THR A 36 7.44 -1.13 15.60
CA THR A 36 6.78 -2.17 16.38
C THR A 36 6.53 -3.38 15.49
N TRP A 37 6.99 -4.55 15.92
CA TRP A 37 6.71 -5.82 15.23
C TRP A 37 5.59 -6.56 15.95
N VAL A 38 4.53 -6.85 15.21
CA VAL A 38 3.37 -7.62 15.66
C VAL A 38 3.41 -8.98 14.97
N MET A 39 3.71 -10.01 15.75
CA MET A 39 3.69 -11.40 15.30
C MET A 39 2.28 -11.96 15.47
N THR A 40 1.74 -12.55 14.40
CA THR A 40 0.38 -13.11 14.38
C THR A 40 0.30 -14.31 13.44
N ASP A 41 -0.49 -15.33 13.80
CA ASP A 41 -0.73 -16.48 12.93
C ASP A 41 -1.67 -16.15 11.76
N ASP A 42 -2.36 -15.02 11.83
CA ASP A 42 -3.24 -14.50 10.77
C ASP A 42 -2.84 -13.05 10.41
N PRO A 43 -1.76 -12.87 9.62
CA PRO A 43 -1.32 -11.55 9.17
C PRO A 43 -2.36 -10.87 8.27
N SER A 44 -3.12 -11.63 7.47
CA SER A 44 -4.07 -11.05 6.53
C SER A 44 -5.15 -10.29 7.28
N ARG A 45 -5.78 -10.91 8.27
CA ARG A 45 -6.80 -10.26 9.09
C ARG A 45 -6.24 -9.08 9.87
N ALA A 46 -5.08 -9.24 10.50
CA ALA A 46 -4.43 -8.16 11.24
C ALA A 46 -4.14 -6.94 10.32
N CYS A 47 -3.76 -7.20 9.07
CA CYS A 47 -3.53 -6.17 8.08
C CYS A 47 -4.82 -5.49 7.62
N ASP A 48 -5.90 -6.22 7.44
CA ASP A 48 -7.20 -5.64 7.05
C ASP A 48 -7.76 -4.75 8.15
N GLU A 49 -7.68 -5.20 9.41
CA GLU A 49 -8.03 -4.41 10.60
C GLU A 49 -7.14 -3.16 10.73
N ALA A 50 -5.83 -3.30 10.50
CA ALA A 50 -4.89 -2.20 10.62
C ALA A 50 -5.01 -1.18 9.47
N LEU A 51 -5.24 -1.61 8.23
CA LEU A 51 -5.24 -0.70 7.08
C LEU A 51 -6.63 -0.16 6.73
N GLY A 52 -7.69 -0.73 7.32
CA GLY A 52 -9.08 -0.28 7.14
C GLY A 52 -9.59 -0.45 5.72
N LYS A 53 -8.97 -1.34 4.93
CA LYS A 53 -9.33 -1.59 3.53
C LYS A 53 -9.24 -3.09 3.25
N PRO A 54 -10.37 -3.75 2.94
CA PRO A 54 -10.30 -5.07 2.33
C PRO A 54 -9.63 -4.89 0.96
N LEU A 55 -8.48 -5.53 0.76
CA LEU A 55 -7.90 -5.65 -0.57
C LEU A 55 -8.49 -6.87 -1.27
N ILE A 56 -8.50 -6.82 -2.61
CA ILE A 56 -8.72 -8.01 -3.43
C ILE A 56 -7.41 -8.82 -3.40
N GLY A 57 -7.38 -9.87 -2.57
CA GLY A 57 -6.24 -10.79 -2.43
C GLY A 57 -5.77 -10.99 -0.98
N THR A 58 -4.95 -12.01 -0.76
CA THR A 58 -4.40 -12.35 0.57
C THR A 58 -3.14 -11.55 0.88
N ARG A 59 -3.08 -10.91 2.04
CA ARG A 59 -1.85 -10.28 2.56
C ARG A 59 -1.16 -11.21 3.55
N ASN A 60 0.06 -11.61 3.25
CA ASN A 60 0.88 -12.43 4.16
C ASN A 60 1.66 -11.58 5.17
N ALA A 61 1.69 -10.26 4.96
CA ALA A 61 2.27 -9.26 5.85
C ALA A 61 1.78 -7.85 5.45
N CYS A 62 2.01 -6.87 6.31
CA CYS A 62 1.89 -5.45 5.96
C CYS A 62 2.63 -4.55 6.95
N ALA A 63 3.04 -3.38 6.48
CA ALA A 63 3.46 -2.26 7.29
C ALA A 63 2.40 -1.15 7.32
N ARG A 64 2.24 -0.54 8.49
CA ARG A 64 1.45 0.68 8.67
C ARG A 64 2.33 1.78 9.22
N LEU A 65 2.60 2.79 8.40
CA LEU A 65 3.30 3.99 8.80
C LEU A 65 2.31 5.06 9.29
N ARG A 66 2.56 5.64 10.47
CA ARG A 66 1.84 6.79 11.03
C ARG A 66 2.84 7.78 11.62
N GLY A 67 3.16 8.84 10.88
CA GLY A 67 4.17 9.79 11.32
C GLY A 67 5.54 9.12 11.42
N ASN A 68 6.11 9.09 12.63
CA ASN A 68 7.42 8.44 12.87
C ASN A 68 7.33 6.97 13.30
N ASP A 69 6.13 6.52 13.63
CA ASP A 69 5.89 5.17 14.12
C ASP A 69 5.47 4.26 12.96
N CYS A 70 6.09 3.09 12.87
CA CYS A 70 5.71 2.05 11.93
C CYS A 70 5.36 0.76 12.66
N THR A 71 4.23 0.16 12.32
CA THR A 71 3.83 -1.16 12.83
C THR A 71 3.88 -2.17 11.69
N ILE A 72 4.61 -3.26 11.89
CA ILE A 72 4.71 -4.37 10.93
C ILE A 72 3.93 -5.56 11.47
N TYR A 73 3.02 -6.10 10.67
CA TYR A 73 2.25 -7.29 10.96
C TYR A 73 2.77 -8.42 10.08
N VAL A 74 3.33 -9.46 10.69
CA VAL A 74 3.95 -10.60 10.01
C VAL A 74 3.67 -11.88 10.77
N ARG A 75 3.75 -13.02 10.07
CA ARG A 75 3.76 -14.32 10.75
C ARG A 75 5.08 -14.55 11.48
N PRO A 76 5.08 -15.25 12.63
CA PRO A 76 6.32 -15.68 13.24
C PRO A 76 7.08 -16.64 12.31
N PRO A 77 8.43 -16.61 12.33
CA PRO A 77 9.24 -17.64 11.67
C PRO A 77 9.02 -18.99 12.38
N LYS A 78 8.96 -20.07 11.61
CA LYS A 78 8.79 -21.43 12.17
C LYS A 78 10.11 -22.04 12.66
N HIS A 79 11.22 -21.55 12.14
CA HIS A 79 12.59 -21.95 12.44
C HIS A 79 13.57 -20.87 11.94
N GLU A 80 14.85 -20.95 12.31
CA GLU A 80 15.87 -19.96 11.95
C GLU A 80 16.04 -19.79 10.43
N ASP A 81 15.90 -20.88 9.67
CA ASP A 81 16.02 -20.88 8.21
C ASP A 81 14.72 -20.55 7.46
N ASP A 82 13.69 -19.99 8.13
CA ASP A 82 12.43 -19.63 7.49
C ASP A 82 12.62 -18.38 6.61
N ARG A 83 13.26 -18.58 5.45
CA ARG A 83 13.62 -17.54 4.49
C ARG A 83 12.42 -16.72 4.06
N ASN A 84 11.24 -17.33 4.00
CA ASN A 84 10.01 -16.64 3.62
C ASN A 84 9.55 -15.65 4.71
N ALA A 85 9.61 -16.04 5.99
CA ALA A 85 9.28 -15.12 7.09
C ALA A 85 10.27 -13.94 7.15
N ILE A 86 11.56 -14.22 6.98
CA ILE A 86 12.63 -13.20 6.96
C ILE A 86 12.45 -12.25 5.78
N PHE A 87 12.16 -12.79 4.59
CA PHE A 87 11.88 -12.01 3.39
C PHE A 87 10.68 -11.07 3.59
N LEU A 88 9.58 -11.57 4.14
CA LEU A 88 8.38 -10.76 4.40
C LEU A 88 8.67 -9.63 5.40
N LEU A 89 9.38 -9.92 6.49
CA LEU A 89 9.78 -8.90 7.46
C LEU A 89 10.66 -7.82 6.81
N GLY A 90 11.66 -8.21 6.00
CA GLY A 90 12.52 -7.28 5.29
C GLY A 90 11.75 -6.40 4.29
N HIS A 91 10.82 -7.01 3.55
CA HIS A 91 9.93 -6.30 2.62
C HIS A 91 9.08 -5.25 3.34
N GLU A 92 8.45 -5.61 4.47
CA GLU A 92 7.65 -4.65 5.25
C GLU A 92 8.47 -3.60 5.96
N ALA A 93 9.67 -3.94 6.44
CA ALA A 93 10.61 -2.97 7.00
C ALA A 93 10.97 -1.91 5.94
N LEU A 94 11.15 -2.31 4.68
CA LEU A 94 11.45 -1.37 3.60
C LEU A 94 10.32 -0.34 3.42
N HIS A 95 9.05 -0.76 3.48
CA HIS A 95 7.91 0.16 3.45
C HIS A 95 7.94 1.21 4.59
N CYS A 96 8.47 0.86 5.77
CA CYS A 96 8.61 1.79 6.90
C CYS A 96 9.66 2.90 6.67
N PHE A 97 10.75 2.58 5.96
CA PHE A 97 11.89 3.50 5.83
C PHE A 97 11.89 4.27 4.53
N ALA A 98 11.43 3.67 3.43
CA ALA A 98 11.60 4.25 2.11
C ALA A 98 10.32 4.31 1.26
N GLY A 99 9.16 4.17 1.92
CA GLY A 99 7.87 4.62 1.41
C GLY A 99 7.06 3.54 0.67
N ARG A 100 6.03 3.96 -0.07
CA ARG A 100 5.07 3.06 -0.72
C ARG A 100 5.67 2.45 -2.00
N TYR A 101 6.17 1.22 -1.91
CA TYR A 101 6.63 0.46 -3.09
C TYR A 101 5.50 -0.25 -3.83
N HIS A 102 4.34 -0.40 -3.19
CA HIS A 102 3.14 -0.90 -3.84
C HIS A 102 2.50 0.25 -4.59
N TYR A 103 2.94 0.43 -5.84
CA TYR A 103 2.12 1.08 -6.84
C TYR A 103 0.77 0.37 -6.83
N ALA A 104 -0.29 1.09 -6.46
CA ALA A 104 -1.60 0.72 -6.94
C ALA A 104 -1.47 0.82 -8.47
N VAL A 105 -1.36 -0.34 -9.13
CA VAL A 105 -1.60 -0.42 -10.57
C VAL A 105 -3.01 0.15 -10.74
N ASN A 106 -3.11 1.24 -11.49
CA ASN A 106 -4.36 1.94 -11.78
C ASN A 106 -5.45 0.98 -12.27
#